data_AF-A0A147B8N7-F1
#
_entry.id   AF-A0A147B8N7-F1
#
_cell.length_a   1.000
_cell.length_b   1.000
_cell.length_c   1.000
_cell.angle_alpha   90.00
_cell.angle_beta   90.00
_cell.angle_gamma   90.00
#
_symmetry.space_group_name_H-M   'P 1'
#
loop_
_entity.id
_entity.type
_entity.pdbx_description
1 polymer ?
#
loop_
_entity_poly.entity_id
_entity_poly.type
_entity_poly.pdbx_seq_one_letter_code
_entity_poly.pdbx_strand_id
1 'polypeptide(L)'
;SLKKADAGAKPLAKENGQGSTDAIMCISKLSVKESLPPAAKKPDPQSYSSAMLPAEVTDIDAHDDGNVQLCSQYVKEIYNYLLELELQFPIKANFLASRRDVTANMRSILVNWLVQVHMKFNLLQETLYLTIAILDRYLQVTENISRSKLQLVGMTAMFIAAKYEEMYSPDIGDYIYMSDNSYTKADILKMETAMLKALEFSLGRPLPLHFLRRASKAGNVTVTVHTMAKYLLELTITDYGMAHIRPSLLAASSLWLSMQLLDYGDWTTDLAYYAHFTKEELEPVAAKICKLVLSATSSSRNVIYNKYKNPKLECISSRGELRSLLVQ
;
A
#
# COMPACT_ATOMS: atom_id res chain seq x y z
N SER A 1 9.47 -34.88 -42.95
CA SER A 1 8.47 -35.88 -42.55
C SER A 1 8.22 -35.76 -41.06
N LEU A 2 7.14 -35.08 -40.62
CA LEU A 2 5.83 -35.66 -40.24
C LEU A 2 5.97 -36.54 -38.97
N LYS A 3 5.33 -36.28 -37.82
CA LYS A 3 3.94 -35.84 -37.58
C LYS A 3 3.74 -35.20 -36.19
N LYS A 4 2.85 -34.20 -36.15
CA LYS A 4 2.11 -33.70 -34.97
C LYS A 4 1.06 -34.73 -34.55
N ALA A 5 0.77 -34.82 -33.25
CA ALA A 5 -0.43 -35.47 -32.73
C ALA A 5 -1.41 -34.39 -32.24
N ASP A 6 -2.55 -34.36 -32.91
CA ASP A 6 -3.76 -33.59 -32.61
C ASP A 6 -4.79 -34.60 -32.06
N ALA A 7 -5.54 -34.23 -31.03
CA ALA A 7 -6.60 -35.07 -30.47
C ALA A 7 -7.80 -34.20 -30.11
N GLY A 8 -8.61 -33.93 -31.13
CA GLY A 8 -9.95 -33.36 -31.01
C GLY A 8 -11.00 -34.39 -30.55
N ALA A 9 -11.96 -33.84 -29.82
CA ALA A 9 -13.40 -34.15 -29.71
C ALA A 9 -13.95 -35.51 -30.14
N LYS A 10 -14.81 -36.07 -29.27
CA LYS A 10 -15.84 -37.07 -29.60
C LYS A 10 -17.15 -36.79 -28.84
N PRO A 11 -18.31 -37.32 -29.31
CA PRO A 11 -19.51 -36.53 -29.54
C PRO A 11 -20.72 -36.88 -28.65
N LEU A 12 -21.77 -36.06 -28.81
CA LEU A 12 -23.13 -36.20 -28.27
C LEU A 12 -23.76 -37.58 -28.52
N ALA A 13 -24.44 -38.11 -27.49
CA ALA A 13 -25.48 -39.12 -27.63
C ALA A 13 -26.79 -38.60 -27.04
N LYS A 14 -27.85 -38.68 -27.85
CA LYS A 14 -29.25 -38.46 -27.49
C LYS A 14 -29.82 -39.75 -26.89
N GLU A 15 -30.60 -39.64 -25.82
CA GLU A 15 -31.73 -40.55 -25.58
C GLU A 15 -32.96 -39.72 -25.16
N ASN A 16 -34.05 -39.92 -25.90
CA ASN A 16 -35.40 -39.43 -25.65
C ASN A 16 -36.17 -40.51 -24.90
N GLY A 17 -37.11 -40.13 -24.03
CA GLY A 17 -38.34 -40.92 -23.87
C GLY A 17 -38.99 -40.95 -22.49
N GLN A 18 -39.93 -40.03 -22.29
CA GLN A 18 -41.24 -40.21 -21.61
C GLN A 18 -41.35 -40.20 -20.07
N GLY A 19 -42.07 -39.18 -19.59
CA GLY A 19 -42.69 -39.15 -18.28
C GLY A 19 -43.37 -37.81 -17.96
N SER A 20 -44.62 -37.64 -18.42
CA SER A 20 -45.73 -36.84 -17.83
C SER A 20 -45.47 -35.37 -17.44
N THR A 21 -45.87 -34.38 -18.27
CA THR A 21 -47.11 -33.58 -18.08
C THR A 21 -47.56 -33.43 -16.63
N ASP A 22 -47.16 -32.32 -15.97
CA ASP A 22 -47.91 -31.61 -14.89
C ASP A 22 -47.10 -30.43 -14.28
N ALA A 23 -46.72 -29.43 -15.08
CA ALA A 23 -46.18 -28.17 -14.52
C ALA A 23 -46.27 -26.93 -15.44
N ILE A 24 -46.99 -26.99 -16.57
CA ILE A 24 -47.17 -25.84 -17.48
C ILE A 24 -48.65 -25.51 -17.57
N MET A 25 -49.23 -25.10 -16.45
CA MET A 25 -50.55 -24.45 -16.44
C MET A 25 -50.76 -23.60 -15.18
N CYS A 26 -49.91 -22.60 -14.99
CA CYS A 26 -50.18 -21.44 -14.16
C CYS A 26 -49.11 -20.43 -14.50
N ILE A 27 -49.38 -19.47 -15.40
CA ILE A 27 -49.21 -18.01 -15.28
C ILE A 27 -49.60 -17.42 -16.65
N SER A 28 -50.88 -17.52 -17.02
CA SER A 28 -51.41 -16.80 -18.19
C SER A 28 -52.88 -16.47 -17.98
N LYS A 29 -53.13 -15.61 -16.98
CA LYS A 29 -54.34 -14.81 -16.81
C LYS A 29 -54.13 -13.94 -15.57
N LEU A 30 -53.84 -12.65 -15.77
CA LEU A 30 -54.45 -11.57 -15.00
C LEU A 30 -54.12 -10.22 -15.67
N SER A 31 -55.19 -9.67 -16.23
CA SER A 31 -55.43 -8.36 -16.82
C SER A 31 -54.57 -7.18 -16.36
N VAL A 32 -54.22 -6.38 -17.35
CA VAL A 32 -53.88 -4.95 -17.28
C VAL A 32 -54.91 -4.20 -16.42
N LYS A 33 -54.45 -3.37 -15.49
CA LYS A 33 -55.21 -2.28 -14.84
C LYS A 33 -54.43 -0.98 -14.95
N GLU A 34 -55.18 0.09 -15.18
CA GLU A 34 -54.75 1.45 -15.50
C GLU A 34 -53.84 2.11 -14.45
N SER A 35 -53.04 3.05 -14.96
CA SER A 35 -52.01 3.84 -14.29
C SER A 35 -52.55 4.80 -13.23
N LEU A 36 -51.99 4.70 -12.01
CA LEU A 36 -52.03 5.75 -10.99
C LEU A 36 -50.88 6.77 -11.25
N PRO A 37 -51.06 8.06 -10.90
CA PRO A 37 -50.02 9.07 -11.13
C PRO A 37 -48.76 8.75 -10.31
N PRO A 38 -47.56 9.12 -10.80
CA PRO A 38 -46.32 8.75 -10.15
C PRO A 38 -46.25 9.39 -8.76
N ALA A 39 -46.28 8.54 -7.73
CA ALA A 39 -45.93 8.95 -6.38
C ALA A 39 -44.51 9.54 -6.43
N ALA A 40 -44.34 10.74 -5.90
CA ALA A 40 -43.04 11.37 -5.74
C ALA A 40 -42.08 10.34 -5.12
N LYS A 41 -40.96 10.06 -5.81
CA LYS A 41 -39.91 9.21 -5.26
C LYS A 41 -39.56 9.78 -3.89
N LYS A 42 -39.83 9.02 -2.83
CA LYS A 42 -39.25 9.31 -1.53
C LYS A 42 -37.72 9.32 -1.75
N PRO A 43 -37.00 10.33 -1.26
CA PRO A 43 -35.55 10.33 -1.37
C PRO A 43 -35.04 9.01 -0.79
N ASP A 44 -34.09 8.39 -1.49
CA ASP A 44 -33.36 7.25 -0.95
C ASP A 44 -32.90 7.60 0.46
N PRO A 45 -32.94 6.65 1.40
CA PRO A 45 -32.46 6.90 2.76
C PRO A 45 -31.02 7.39 2.64
N GLN A 46 -30.80 8.68 2.89
CA GLN A 46 -29.47 9.26 2.98
C GLN A 46 -28.72 8.46 4.04
N SER A 47 -27.67 7.75 3.61
CA SER A 47 -26.73 7.14 4.53
C SER A 47 -26.29 8.22 5.52
N TYR A 48 -26.52 8.00 6.81
CA TYR A 48 -26.37 8.98 7.89
C TYR A 48 -24.89 9.35 8.21
N SER A 49 -24.01 9.28 7.22
CA SER A 49 -22.58 9.63 7.31
C SER A 49 -22.18 10.88 6.51
N SER A 50 -23.17 11.67 6.05
CA SER A 50 -22.88 12.99 5.49
C SER A 50 -22.79 14.03 6.60
N ALA A 51 -21.70 14.03 7.38
CA ALA A 51 -21.23 15.32 7.87
C ALA A 51 -21.07 16.19 6.61
N MET A 52 -21.85 17.27 6.50
CA MET A 52 -21.66 18.21 5.40
C MET A 52 -20.19 18.62 5.42
N LEU A 53 -19.53 18.52 4.26
CA LEU A 53 -18.17 19.01 4.13
C LEU A 53 -18.15 20.48 4.57
N PRO A 54 -17.07 20.94 5.23
CA PRO A 54 -16.91 22.37 5.50
C PRO A 54 -17.11 23.18 4.21
N ALA A 55 -17.70 24.37 4.31
CA ALA A 55 -18.08 25.16 3.13
C ALA A 55 -16.90 25.49 2.19
N GLU A 56 -15.67 25.49 2.72
CA GLU A 56 -14.42 25.77 2.00
C GLU A 56 -13.72 24.51 1.47
N VAL A 57 -14.33 23.32 1.66
CA VAL A 57 -13.77 22.04 1.24
C VAL A 57 -14.55 21.48 0.06
N THR A 58 -13.85 21.22 -1.03
CA THR A 58 -14.40 20.62 -2.25
C THR A 58 -14.68 19.14 -2.03
N ASP A 59 -15.81 18.63 -2.51
CA ASP A 59 -16.05 17.19 -2.58
C ASP A 59 -15.25 16.58 -3.73
N ILE A 60 -14.11 15.97 -3.41
CA ILE A 60 -13.19 15.39 -4.40
C ILE A 60 -13.71 14.05 -4.95
N ASP A 61 -14.81 13.51 -4.42
CA ASP A 61 -15.40 12.22 -4.80
C ASP A 61 -16.75 12.36 -5.52
N ALA A 62 -17.25 13.59 -5.71
CA ALA A 62 -18.57 13.87 -6.31
C ALA A 62 -18.77 13.32 -7.74
N HIS A 63 -17.70 12.93 -8.42
CA HIS A 63 -17.74 12.43 -9.80
C HIS A 63 -17.30 10.95 -9.93
N ASP A 64 -17.15 10.25 -8.81
CA ASP A 64 -16.62 8.88 -8.79
C ASP A 64 -17.70 7.78 -8.94
N ASP A 65 -18.98 8.13 -8.94
CA ASP A 65 -20.12 7.19 -8.86
C ASP A 65 -20.14 6.11 -9.96
N GLY A 66 -19.51 6.37 -11.10
CA GLY A 66 -19.40 5.42 -12.21
C GLY A 66 -18.30 4.38 -12.06
N ASN A 67 -17.40 4.52 -11.08
CA ASN A 67 -16.26 3.63 -10.90
C ASN A 67 -16.32 2.92 -9.55
N VAL A 68 -16.79 1.67 -9.58
CA VAL A 68 -16.89 0.80 -8.39
C VAL A 68 -15.55 0.59 -7.67
N GLN A 69 -14.41 0.76 -8.35
CA GLN A 69 -13.08 0.60 -7.74
C GLN A 69 -12.70 1.78 -6.82
N LEU A 70 -13.34 2.94 -6.99
CA LEU A 70 -13.09 4.12 -6.16
C LEU A 70 -13.87 4.10 -4.85
N CYS A 71 -14.89 3.24 -4.75
CA CYS A 71 -15.70 3.05 -3.54
C CYS A 71 -16.18 4.38 -2.93
N SER A 72 -16.62 5.33 -3.76
CA SER A 72 -16.97 6.71 -3.36
C SER A 72 -17.93 6.78 -2.18
N GLN A 73 -18.86 5.83 -2.10
CA GLN A 73 -19.85 5.71 -1.01
C GLN A 73 -19.26 5.40 0.37
N TYR A 74 -18.07 4.78 0.42
CA TYR A 74 -17.41 4.34 1.65
C TYR A 74 -16.06 5.02 1.89
N VAL A 75 -15.60 5.85 0.95
CA VAL A 75 -14.23 6.36 0.96
C VAL A 75 -13.96 7.18 2.23
N LYS A 76 -14.95 7.94 2.72
CA LYS A 76 -14.82 8.74 3.95
C LYS A 76 -14.62 7.82 5.16
N GLU A 77 -15.45 6.79 5.30
CA GLU A 77 -15.39 5.79 6.37
C GLU A 77 -14.09 4.98 6.30
N ILE A 78 -13.67 4.59 5.10
CA ILE A 78 -12.41 3.86 4.88
C ILE A 78 -11.25 4.70 5.39
N TYR A 79 -11.11 5.96 4.99
CA TYR A 79 -9.99 6.79 5.41
C TYR A 79 -10.03 7.13 6.90
N ASN A 80 -11.22 7.38 7.47
CA ASN A 80 -11.37 7.53 8.92
C ASN A 80 -10.90 6.28 9.67
N TYR A 81 -11.31 5.09 9.20
CA TYR A 81 -10.87 3.83 9.77
C TYR A 81 -9.37 3.59 9.62
N LEU A 82 -8.77 3.94 8.48
CA LEU A 82 -7.32 3.85 8.29
C LEU A 82 -6.57 4.79 9.27
N LEU A 83 -7.09 5.98 9.56
CA LEU A 83 -6.51 6.89 10.55
C LEU A 83 -6.60 6.32 11.98
N GLU A 84 -7.68 5.63 12.31
CA GLU A 84 -7.79 4.91 13.59
C GLU A 84 -6.78 3.76 13.66
N LEU A 85 -6.66 2.96 12.59
CA LEU A 85 -5.75 1.81 12.56
C LEU A 85 -4.27 2.18 12.65
N GLU A 86 -3.84 3.33 12.09
CA GLU A 86 -2.44 3.74 12.25
C GLU A 86 -2.07 4.04 13.71
N LEU A 87 -3.06 4.45 14.52
CA LEU A 87 -2.89 4.67 15.96
C LEU A 87 -2.96 3.36 16.75
N GLN A 88 -3.74 2.38 16.30
CA GLN A 88 -3.83 1.05 16.92
C GLN A 88 -2.58 0.19 16.69
N PHE A 89 -1.90 0.38 15.55
CA PHE A 89 -0.67 -0.36 15.20
C PHE A 89 0.58 0.53 15.13
N PRO A 90 0.98 1.19 16.23
CA PRO A 90 2.10 2.11 16.23
C PRO A 90 3.45 1.37 16.25
N ILE A 91 4.44 2.01 15.64
CA ILE A 91 5.86 1.70 15.87
C ILE A 91 6.37 2.68 16.92
N LYS A 92 6.94 2.17 18.01
CA LYS A 92 7.52 2.96 19.09
C LYS A 92 8.80 3.62 18.59
N ALA A 93 8.98 4.88 18.94
CA ALA A 93 10.27 5.54 18.75
C ALA A 93 11.35 4.73 19.47
N ASN A 94 12.49 4.55 18.81
CA ASN A 94 13.65 3.86 19.36
C ASN A 94 13.38 2.39 19.81
N PHE A 95 12.49 1.65 19.15
CA PHE A 95 12.12 0.26 19.50
C PHE A 95 13.28 -0.77 19.53
N LEU A 96 14.44 -0.46 18.95
CA LEU A 96 15.67 -1.26 19.01
C LEU A 96 16.67 -0.79 20.07
N ALA A 97 16.44 0.31 20.79
CA ALA A 97 17.46 0.89 21.68
C ALA A 97 17.90 -0.01 22.84
N SER A 98 17.00 -0.88 23.31
CA SER A 98 17.30 -1.87 24.37
C SER A 98 17.83 -3.21 23.84
N ARG A 99 17.97 -3.36 22.52
CA ARG A 99 18.36 -4.63 21.88
C ARG A 99 19.88 -4.77 21.84
N ARG A 100 20.39 -5.92 22.27
CA ARG A 100 21.83 -6.21 22.28
C ARG A 100 22.38 -6.59 20.90
N ASP A 101 21.61 -7.38 20.14
CA ASP A 101 22.11 -8.04 18.92
C ASP A 101 21.70 -7.35 17.60
N VAL A 102 20.68 -6.50 17.63
CA VAL A 102 20.12 -5.84 16.44
C VAL A 102 20.16 -4.34 16.62
N THR A 103 20.90 -3.65 15.76
CA THR A 103 21.03 -2.19 15.79
C THR A 103 20.21 -1.53 14.68
N ALA A 104 19.93 -0.23 14.83
CA ALA A 104 19.31 0.60 13.80
C ALA A 104 20.04 0.51 12.46
N ASN A 105 21.37 0.49 12.48
CA ASN A 105 22.20 0.37 11.28
C ASN A 105 21.98 -0.95 10.56
N MET A 106 21.86 -2.06 11.31
CA MET A 106 21.61 -3.38 10.74
C MET A 106 20.21 -3.48 10.12
N ARG A 107 19.20 -2.85 10.74
CA ARG A 107 17.87 -2.69 10.12
C ARG A 107 17.98 -1.95 8.78
N SER A 108 18.67 -0.81 8.71
CA SER A 108 18.83 -0.07 7.45
C SER A 108 19.54 -0.88 6.36
N ILE A 109 20.54 -1.69 6.72
CA ILE A 109 21.21 -2.61 5.77
C ILE A 109 20.21 -3.67 5.27
N LEU A 110 19.45 -4.28 6.18
CA LEU A 110 18.44 -5.28 5.83
C LEU A 110 17.37 -4.69 4.90
N VAL A 111 16.83 -3.52 5.24
CA VAL A 111 15.79 -2.85 4.44
C VAL A 111 16.31 -2.52 3.04
N ASN A 112 17.54 -2.00 2.93
CA ASN A 112 18.15 -1.75 1.63
C ASN A 112 18.27 -3.03 0.79
N TRP A 113 18.62 -4.15 1.41
CA TRP A 113 18.64 -5.45 0.73
C TRP A 113 17.22 -5.93 0.36
N LEU A 114 16.23 -5.78 1.24
CA LEU A 114 14.83 -6.12 0.94
C LEU A 114 14.28 -5.33 -0.25
N VAL A 115 14.66 -4.06 -0.43
CA VAL A 115 14.28 -3.30 -1.64
C VAL A 115 14.84 -3.95 -2.91
N GLN A 116 16.04 -4.55 -2.87
CA GLN A 116 16.59 -5.29 -4.01
C GLN A 116 15.80 -6.56 -4.28
N VAL A 117 15.44 -7.31 -3.24
CA VAL A 117 14.61 -8.52 -3.36
C VAL A 117 13.23 -8.16 -3.93
N HIS A 118 12.61 -7.10 -3.42
CA HIS A 118 11.34 -6.54 -3.90
C HIS A 118 11.39 -6.26 -5.41
N MET A 119 12.44 -5.58 -5.87
CA MET A 119 12.64 -5.28 -7.29
C MET A 119 12.89 -6.56 -8.12
N LYS A 120 13.64 -7.52 -7.58
CA LYS A 120 13.98 -8.77 -8.27
C LYS A 120 12.74 -9.63 -8.52
N PHE A 121 11.80 -9.65 -7.57
CA PHE A 121 10.51 -10.34 -7.68
C PHE A 121 9.43 -9.51 -8.37
N ASN A 122 9.69 -8.23 -8.67
CA ASN A 122 8.72 -7.33 -9.30
C ASN A 122 7.38 -7.26 -8.52
N LEU A 123 7.48 -7.16 -7.19
CA LEU A 123 6.33 -7.10 -6.28
C LEU A 123 5.66 -5.72 -6.30
N LEU A 124 4.40 -5.65 -5.86
CA LEU A 124 3.68 -4.42 -5.62
C LEU A 124 4.41 -3.54 -4.60
N GLN A 125 4.19 -2.23 -4.69
CA GLN A 125 4.81 -1.30 -3.75
C GLN A 125 4.20 -1.45 -2.35
N GLU A 126 2.92 -1.78 -2.28
CA GLU A 126 2.16 -2.15 -1.09
C GLU A 126 2.87 -3.27 -0.33
N THR A 127 3.25 -4.33 -1.02
CA THR A 127 3.99 -5.47 -0.46
C THR A 127 5.28 -5.04 0.23
N LEU A 128 6.02 -4.08 -0.34
CA LEU A 128 7.22 -3.54 0.30
C LEU A 128 6.89 -2.76 1.59
N TYR A 129 5.91 -1.86 1.55
CA TYR A 129 5.51 -1.11 2.76
C TYR A 129 4.98 -2.03 3.86
N LEU A 130 4.19 -3.05 3.49
CA LEU A 130 3.69 -4.05 4.42
C LEU A 130 4.83 -4.90 5.00
N THR A 131 5.82 -5.29 4.17
CA THR A 131 7.02 -5.98 4.63
C THR A 131 7.71 -5.21 5.75
N ILE A 132 7.93 -3.91 5.56
CA ILE A 132 8.61 -3.08 6.56
C ILE A 132 7.75 -2.88 7.81
N ALA A 133 6.43 -2.73 7.65
CA ALA A 133 5.49 -2.64 8.77
C ALA A 133 5.50 -3.92 9.65
N ILE A 134 5.47 -5.10 9.01
CA ILE A 134 5.55 -6.39 9.68
C ILE A 134 6.90 -6.56 10.38
N LEU A 135 8.00 -6.26 9.67
CA LEU A 135 9.36 -6.33 10.19
C LEU A 135 9.51 -5.49 11.48
N ASP A 136 9.18 -4.20 11.43
CA ASP A 136 9.40 -3.29 12.55
C ASP A 136 8.50 -3.64 13.75
N ARG A 137 7.24 -4.02 13.51
CA ARG A 137 6.35 -4.48 14.59
C ARG A 137 6.86 -5.75 15.23
N TYR A 138 7.37 -6.70 14.45
CA TYR A 138 7.91 -7.96 14.97
C TYR A 138 9.19 -7.72 15.80
N LEU A 139 10.11 -6.89 15.30
CA LEU A 139 11.33 -6.51 16.02
C LEU A 139 11.04 -5.74 17.32
N GLN A 140 9.95 -4.96 17.34
CA GLN A 140 9.51 -4.23 18.53
C GLN A 140 9.03 -5.16 19.65
N VAL A 141 8.32 -6.24 19.33
CA VAL A 141 7.74 -7.13 20.36
C VAL A 141 8.64 -8.32 20.70
N THR A 142 9.64 -8.63 19.88
CA THR A 142 10.50 -9.80 20.05
C THR A 142 11.91 -9.42 20.51
N GLU A 143 12.34 -9.93 21.67
CA GLU A 143 13.58 -9.46 22.31
C GLU A 143 14.84 -10.22 21.90
N ASN A 144 14.71 -11.48 21.48
CA ASN A 144 15.83 -12.43 21.34
C ASN A 144 16.11 -12.78 19.87
N ILE A 145 16.31 -11.78 19.03
CA ILE A 145 16.67 -11.98 17.62
C ILE A 145 18.17 -11.81 17.48
N SER A 146 18.88 -12.91 17.22
CA SER A 146 20.31 -12.86 16.93
C SER A 146 20.58 -12.16 15.59
N ARG A 147 21.74 -11.52 15.49
CA ARG A 147 22.24 -10.92 14.23
C ARG A 147 22.13 -11.87 13.03
N SER A 148 22.47 -13.14 13.21
CA SER A 148 22.45 -14.18 12.16
C SER A 148 21.05 -14.52 11.65
N LYS A 149 20.00 -14.21 12.42
CA LYS A 149 18.59 -14.48 12.05
C LYS A 149 17.89 -13.25 11.47
N LEU A 150 18.53 -12.08 11.48
CA LEU A 150 17.90 -10.83 11.06
C LEU A 150 17.48 -10.87 9.56
N GLN A 151 18.28 -11.49 8.69
CA GLN A 151 17.91 -11.68 7.28
C GLN A 151 16.72 -12.63 7.13
N LEU A 152 16.70 -13.76 7.85
CA LEU A 152 15.55 -14.67 7.90
C LEU A 152 14.26 -13.94 8.32
N VAL A 153 14.33 -13.08 9.34
CA VAL A 153 13.19 -12.27 9.79
C VAL A 153 12.71 -11.36 8.66
N GLY A 154 13.61 -10.60 8.02
CA GLY A 154 13.24 -9.70 6.92
C GLY A 154 12.60 -10.39 5.73
N MET A 155 13.19 -11.50 5.27
CA MET A 155 12.62 -12.29 4.17
C MET A 155 11.27 -12.88 4.52
N THR A 156 11.13 -13.40 5.74
CA THR A 156 9.87 -14.00 6.17
C THR A 156 8.77 -12.93 6.27
N ALA A 157 9.10 -11.72 6.72
CA ALA A 157 8.17 -10.59 6.69
C ALA A 157 7.70 -10.29 5.25
N MET A 158 8.60 -10.35 4.27
CA MET A 158 8.25 -10.17 2.85
C MET A 158 7.43 -11.34 2.30
N PHE A 159 7.73 -12.57 2.71
CA PHE A 159 6.94 -13.74 2.34
C PHE A 159 5.50 -13.65 2.84
N ILE A 160 5.30 -13.21 4.09
CA ILE A 160 3.97 -12.97 4.65
C ILE A 160 3.28 -11.82 3.91
N ALA A 161 3.96 -10.70 3.69
CA ALA A 161 3.40 -9.55 2.97
C ALA A 161 2.99 -9.91 1.54
N ALA A 162 3.80 -10.69 0.82
CA ALA A 162 3.51 -11.12 -0.53
C ALA A 162 2.29 -12.03 -0.59
N LYS A 163 2.12 -12.97 0.35
CA LYS A 163 0.90 -13.77 0.45
C LYS A 163 -0.36 -12.96 0.79
N TYR A 164 -0.18 -11.78 1.39
CA TYR A 164 -1.28 -10.91 1.77
C TYR A 164 -1.71 -9.98 0.62
N GLU A 165 -0.76 -9.42 -0.12
CA GLU A 165 -1.01 -8.37 -1.12
C GLU A 165 -0.97 -8.86 -2.57
N GLU A 166 -0.18 -9.89 -2.88
CA GLU A 166 0.02 -10.32 -4.27
C GLU A 166 -1.07 -11.30 -4.72
N MET A 167 -1.55 -11.11 -5.95
CA MET A 167 -2.40 -12.12 -6.60
C MET A 167 -1.64 -13.45 -6.78
N TYR A 168 -0.35 -13.35 -7.10
CA TYR A 168 0.56 -14.50 -7.28
C TYR A 168 1.84 -14.23 -6.49
N SER A 169 1.89 -14.68 -5.24
CA SER A 169 3.09 -14.55 -4.40
C SER A 169 4.22 -15.47 -4.87
N PRO A 170 5.50 -15.07 -4.79
CA PRO A 170 6.63 -15.96 -5.06
C PRO A 170 6.62 -17.20 -4.17
N ASP A 171 7.15 -18.30 -4.68
CA ASP A 171 7.20 -19.55 -3.93
C ASP A 171 8.26 -19.48 -2.83
N ILE A 172 8.09 -20.28 -1.77
CA ILE A 172 9.07 -20.34 -0.67
C ILE A 172 10.48 -20.72 -1.17
N GLY A 173 10.58 -21.45 -2.28
CA GLY A 173 11.85 -21.78 -2.94
C GLY A 173 12.59 -20.55 -3.47
N ASP A 174 11.87 -19.54 -3.94
CA ASP A 174 12.46 -18.30 -4.45
C ASP A 174 13.13 -17.52 -3.32
N TYR A 175 12.51 -17.47 -2.13
CA TYR A 175 13.10 -16.84 -0.95
C TYR A 175 14.34 -17.57 -0.45
N ILE A 176 14.34 -18.91 -0.49
CA ILE A 176 15.53 -19.72 -0.17
C ILE A 176 16.67 -19.37 -1.14
N TYR A 177 16.36 -19.32 -2.44
CA TYR A 177 17.32 -18.95 -3.47
C TYR A 177 17.88 -17.53 -3.26
N MET A 178 17.04 -16.55 -2.93
CA MET A 178 17.47 -15.17 -2.66
C MET A 178 18.38 -15.04 -1.43
N SER A 179 18.37 -16.03 -0.54
CA SER A 179 19.27 -16.09 0.61
C SER A 179 20.56 -16.85 0.36
N ASP A 180 20.88 -17.17 -0.90
CA ASP A 180 21.98 -18.08 -1.27
C ASP A 180 21.89 -19.44 -0.55
N ASN A 181 20.67 -19.93 -0.32
CA ASN A 181 20.38 -21.15 0.45
C ASN A 181 20.89 -21.11 1.91
N SER A 182 21.05 -19.92 2.49
CA SER A 182 21.44 -19.76 3.90
C SER A 182 20.39 -20.29 4.88
N TYR A 183 19.14 -20.46 4.43
CA TYR A 183 18.03 -20.93 5.24
C TYR A 183 17.23 -22.02 4.52
N THR A 184 16.69 -22.95 5.31
CA THR A 184 15.83 -24.02 4.79
C THR A 184 14.37 -23.60 4.73
N LYS A 185 13.55 -24.36 4.00
CA LYS A 185 12.09 -24.22 4.03
C LYS A 185 11.52 -24.28 5.45
N ALA A 186 12.07 -25.17 6.29
CA ALA A 186 11.63 -25.32 7.67
C ALA A 186 11.92 -24.07 8.51
N ASP A 187 13.06 -23.41 8.28
CA ASP A 187 13.42 -22.16 8.98
C ASP A 187 12.44 -21.04 8.67
N ILE A 188 12.09 -20.85 7.39
CA ILE A 188 11.13 -19.82 6.96
C ILE A 188 9.75 -20.10 7.54
N LEU A 189 9.24 -21.33 7.44
CA LEU A 189 7.92 -21.68 7.99
C LEU A 189 7.85 -21.54 9.51
N LYS A 190 8.94 -21.88 10.21
CA LYS A 190 9.03 -21.70 11.66
C LYS A 190 9.06 -20.22 12.04
N MET A 191 9.83 -19.41 11.32
CA MET A 191 9.86 -17.95 11.51
C MET A 191 8.50 -17.32 11.20
N GLU A 192 7.83 -17.78 10.15
CA GLU A 192 6.51 -17.29 9.76
C GLU A 192 5.50 -17.54 10.87
N THR A 193 5.46 -18.76 11.39
CA THR A 193 4.58 -19.14 12.50
C THR A 193 4.87 -18.30 13.74
N ALA A 194 6.15 -18.09 14.07
CA ALA A 194 6.55 -17.27 15.21
C ALA A 194 6.13 -15.80 15.03
N MET A 195 6.31 -15.26 13.83
CA MET A 195 5.98 -13.88 13.49
C MET A 195 4.48 -13.62 13.52
N LEU A 196 3.68 -14.49 12.89
CA LEU A 196 2.22 -14.37 12.92
C LEU A 196 1.66 -14.48 14.34
N LYS A 197 2.19 -15.38 15.16
CA LYS A 197 1.81 -15.49 16.58
C LYS A 197 2.19 -14.24 17.38
N ALA A 198 3.41 -13.74 17.21
CA ALA A 198 3.89 -12.56 17.92
C ALA A 198 3.12 -11.28 17.53
N LEU A 199 2.59 -11.23 16.31
CA LEU A 199 1.76 -10.13 15.82
C LEU A 199 0.25 -10.39 15.99
N GLU A 200 -0.13 -11.50 16.64
CA GLU A 200 -1.52 -11.91 16.84
C GLU A 200 -2.34 -11.89 15.54
N PHE A 201 -1.71 -12.31 14.44
CA PHE A 201 -2.26 -12.28 13.07
C PHE A 201 -2.77 -10.91 12.61
N SER A 202 -2.45 -9.84 13.34
CA SER A 202 -2.87 -8.48 13.02
C SER A 202 -1.90 -7.91 12.01
N LEU A 203 -2.21 -7.98 10.72
CA LEU A 203 -1.37 -7.44 9.63
C LEU A 203 -1.91 -6.12 9.05
N GLY A 204 -3.11 -5.69 9.47
CA GLY A 204 -3.84 -4.54 8.91
C GLY A 204 -3.32 -3.15 9.28
N ARG A 205 -2.01 -2.98 9.53
CA ARG A 205 -1.46 -1.62 9.70
C ARG A 205 -1.57 -0.89 8.35
N PRO A 206 -2.18 0.30 8.29
CA PRO A 206 -2.37 1.01 7.04
C PRO A 206 -1.04 1.42 6.43
N LEU A 207 -0.96 1.37 5.10
CA LEU A 207 0.23 1.69 4.33
C LEU A 207 0.25 3.19 3.95
N PRO A 208 1.43 3.84 3.95
CA PRO A 208 1.56 5.24 3.56
C PRO A 208 1.01 5.56 2.16
N LEU A 209 1.02 4.57 1.25
CA LEU A 209 0.50 4.73 -0.11
C LEU A 209 -0.99 5.06 -0.18
N HIS A 210 -1.82 4.53 0.72
CA HIS A 210 -3.25 4.84 0.71
C HIS A 210 -3.48 6.32 0.97
N PHE A 211 -2.79 6.88 1.96
CA PHE A 211 -2.85 8.29 2.30
C PHE A 211 -2.25 9.16 1.19
N LEU A 212 -1.12 8.74 0.59
CA LEU A 212 -0.51 9.49 -0.51
C LEU A 212 -1.45 9.60 -1.72
N ARG A 213 -2.13 8.51 -2.09
CA ARG A 213 -3.13 8.51 -3.17
C ARG A 213 -4.28 9.47 -2.88
N ARG A 214 -4.80 9.46 -1.65
CA ARG A 214 -5.88 10.37 -1.23
C ARG A 214 -5.47 11.82 -1.31
N ALA A 215 -4.33 12.17 -0.74
CA ALA A 215 -3.81 13.53 -0.75
C ALA A 215 -3.47 13.99 -2.17
N SER A 216 -2.94 13.09 -3.02
CA SER A 216 -2.67 13.39 -4.43
C SER A 216 -3.95 13.68 -5.22
N LYS A 217 -5.03 12.93 -4.95
CA LYS A 217 -6.36 13.20 -5.51
C LYS A 217 -6.88 14.56 -5.04
N ALA A 218 -6.77 14.85 -3.74
CA ALA A 218 -7.22 16.11 -3.15
C ALA A 218 -6.51 17.34 -3.73
N GLY A 219 -5.21 17.25 -3.97
CA GLY A 219 -4.43 18.32 -4.61
C GLY A 219 -4.51 18.34 -6.13
N ASN A 220 -5.26 17.42 -6.76
CA ASN A 220 -5.29 17.20 -8.21
C ASN A 220 -3.89 17.18 -8.85
N VAL A 221 -2.92 16.58 -8.15
CA VAL A 221 -1.50 16.74 -8.49
C VAL A 221 -1.14 16.02 -9.78
N THR A 222 -0.12 16.53 -10.48
CA THR A 222 0.39 15.86 -11.68
C THR A 222 1.07 14.53 -11.36
N VAL A 223 1.20 13.68 -12.38
CA VAL A 223 1.95 12.41 -12.27
C VAL A 223 3.36 12.67 -11.75
N THR A 224 4.06 13.69 -12.22
CA THR A 224 5.42 14.02 -11.78
C THR A 224 5.49 14.37 -10.29
N VAL A 225 4.53 15.16 -9.78
CA VAL A 225 4.44 15.47 -8.34
C VAL A 225 4.14 14.20 -7.54
N HIS A 226 3.21 13.36 -8.00
CA HIS A 226 2.93 12.09 -7.33
C HIS A 226 4.15 11.15 -7.34
N THR A 227 4.87 11.03 -8.46
CA THR A 227 6.07 10.20 -8.60
C THR A 227 7.20 10.69 -7.69
N MET A 228 7.40 12.00 -7.60
CA MET A 228 8.37 12.60 -6.67
C MET A 228 7.98 12.35 -5.21
N ALA A 229 6.72 12.54 -4.85
CA ALA A 229 6.22 12.21 -3.52
C ALA A 229 6.42 10.72 -3.17
N LYS A 230 6.21 9.79 -4.12
CA LYS A 230 6.49 8.36 -3.94
C LYS A 230 7.97 8.08 -3.68
N TYR A 231 8.87 8.73 -4.42
CA TYR A 231 10.32 8.61 -4.21
C TYR A 231 10.72 9.07 -2.80
N LEU A 232 10.28 10.27 -2.42
CA LEU A 232 10.54 10.86 -1.10
C LEU A 232 10.00 9.98 0.02
N LEU A 233 8.78 9.47 -0.14
CA LEU A 233 8.14 8.56 0.81
C LEU A 233 8.90 7.25 0.96
N GLU A 234 9.38 6.67 -0.15
CA GLU A 234 10.10 5.41 -0.11
C GLU A 234 11.45 5.56 0.59
N LEU A 235 12.17 6.68 0.45
CA LEU A 235 13.41 6.92 1.19
C LEU A 235 13.22 6.75 2.72
N THR A 236 12.05 7.12 3.24
CA THR A 236 11.75 7.07 4.68
C THR A 236 11.80 5.66 5.25
N ILE A 237 11.56 4.61 4.46
CA ILE A 237 11.52 3.24 4.98
C ILE A 237 12.92 2.76 5.40
N THR A 238 13.98 3.32 4.81
CA THR A 238 15.37 2.95 5.11
C THR A 238 15.88 3.55 6.41
N ASP A 239 15.31 4.68 6.83
CA ASP A 239 15.73 5.40 8.02
C ASP A 239 15.00 4.90 9.26
N TYR A 240 15.76 4.46 10.26
CA TYR A 240 15.20 3.97 11.51
C TYR A 240 14.52 5.07 12.34
N GLY A 241 15.06 6.29 12.29
CA GLY A 241 14.48 7.46 12.97
C GLY A 241 13.13 7.87 12.39
N MET A 242 12.79 7.45 11.17
CA MET A 242 11.49 7.69 10.53
C MET A 242 10.46 6.60 10.84
N ALA A 243 10.87 5.41 11.28
CA ALA A 243 9.99 4.23 11.39
C ALA A 243 8.78 4.42 12.34
N HIS A 244 8.92 5.27 13.36
CA HIS A 244 7.87 5.58 14.33
C HIS A 244 6.85 6.61 13.86
N ILE A 245 7.14 7.31 12.76
CA ILE A 245 6.26 8.36 12.23
C ILE A 245 5.04 7.69 11.59
N ARG A 246 3.86 8.29 11.80
CA ARG A 246 2.59 7.79 11.27
C ARG A 246 2.59 7.73 9.74
N PRO A 247 2.04 6.66 9.14
CA PRO A 247 1.91 6.54 7.69
C PRO A 247 1.26 7.74 7.00
N SER A 248 0.18 8.28 7.60
CA SER A 248 -0.54 9.44 7.08
C SER A 248 0.37 10.68 7.00
N LEU A 249 1.09 10.96 8.09
CA LEU A 249 2.00 12.11 8.19
C LEU A 249 3.18 11.97 7.22
N LEU A 250 3.78 10.78 7.11
CA LEU A 250 4.85 10.54 6.13
C LEU A 250 4.37 10.83 4.70
N ALA A 251 3.18 10.36 4.35
CA ALA A 251 2.60 10.55 3.02
C ALA A 251 2.31 12.03 2.73
N ALA A 252 1.67 12.73 3.67
CA ALA A 252 1.35 14.15 3.53
C ALA A 252 2.61 15.01 3.42
N SER A 253 3.60 14.80 4.29
CA SER A 253 4.87 15.54 4.24
C SER A 253 5.65 15.27 2.97
N SER A 254 5.63 14.04 2.46
CA SER A 254 6.27 13.68 1.19
C SER A 254 5.59 14.35 0.00
N LEU A 255 4.26 14.43 0.00
CA LEU A 255 3.50 15.14 -1.04
C LEU A 255 3.75 16.63 -0.99
N TRP A 256 3.63 17.24 0.19
CA TRP A 256 3.87 18.66 0.37
C TRP A 256 5.29 19.05 -0.09
N LEU A 257 6.32 18.32 0.37
CA LEU A 257 7.69 18.56 -0.06
C LEU A 257 7.84 18.42 -1.59
N SER A 258 7.20 17.42 -2.19
CA SER A 258 7.18 17.27 -3.63
C SER A 258 6.55 18.47 -4.36
N MET A 259 5.48 19.04 -3.83
CA MET A 259 4.83 20.22 -4.42
C MET A 259 5.77 21.43 -4.34
N GLN A 260 6.45 21.63 -3.22
CA GLN A 260 7.41 22.73 -3.05
C GLN A 260 8.63 22.59 -3.98
N LEU A 261 9.15 21.37 -4.14
CA LEU A 261 10.28 21.11 -5.03
C LEU A 261 9.97 21.37 -6.50
N LEU A 262 8.71 21.17 -6.91
CA LEU A 262 8.28 21.27 -8.31
C LEU A 262 7.46 22.53 -8.58
N ASP A 263 7.44 23.48 -7.63
CA ASP A 263 6.68 24.74 -7.71
C ASP A 263 5.22 24.54 -8.13
N TYR A 264 4.58 23.50 -7.57
CA TYR A 264 3.24 23.08 -7.99
C TYR A 264 2.12 23.95 -7.39
N GLY A 265 2.37 24.56 -6.23
CA GLY A 265 1.42 25.41 -5.53
C GLY A 265 1.43 25.25 -4.00
N ASP A 266 0.50 25.94 -3.35
CA ASP A 266 0.37 25.98 -1.91
C ASP A 266 -0.35 24.75 -1.32
N TRP A 267 -0.18 24.54 -0.02
CA TRP A 267 -0.96 23.56 0.75
C TRP A 267 -2.36 24.11 1.02
N THR A 268 -3.31 23.77 0.16
CA THR A 268 -4.69 24.30 0.18
C THR A 268 -5.51 23.77 1.36
N THR A 269 -6.69 24.38 1.59
CA THR A 269 -7.69 23.91 2.56
C THR A 269 -8.12 22.47 2.28
N ASP A 270 -8.31 22.12 1.00
CA ASP A 270 -8.64 20.74 0.57
C ASP A 270 -7.54 19.76 0.95
N LEU A 271 -6.28 20.09 0.65
CA LEU A 271 -5.14 19.25 1.01
C LEU A 271 -5.03 19.07 2.52
N ALA A 272 -5.15 20.15 3.30
CA ALA A 272 -5.13 20.08 4.76
C ALA A 272 -6.27 19.23 5.33
N TYR A 273 -7.48 19.35 4.76
CA TYR A 273 -8.65 18.59 5.18
C TYR A 273 -8.49 17.09 4.91
N TYR A 274 -8.19 16.71 3.66
CA TYR A 274 -8.13 15.30 3.27
C TYR A 274 -6.84 14.58 3.71
N ALA A 275 -5.75 15.32 3.95
CA ALA A 275 -4.53 14.77 4.55
C ALA A 275 -4.55 14.79 6.08
N HIS A 276 -5.43 15.59 6.69
CA HIS A 276 -5.56 15.81 8.14
C HIS A 276 -4.36 16.48 8.82
N PHE A 277 -3.60 17.29 8.08
CA PHE A 277 -2.41 17.98 8.59
C PHE A 277 -2.30 19.41 8.07
N THR A 278 -1.92 20.33 8.96
CA THR A 278 -1.52 21.68 8.57
C THR A 278 -0.09 21.70 8.06
N LYS A 279 0.28 22.76 7.32
CA LYS A 279 1.64 22.92 6.80
C LYS A 279 2.70 22.84 7.91
N GLU A 280 2.44 23.46 9.06
CA GLU A 280 3.35 23.53 10.20
C GLU A 280 3.64 22.14 10.80
N GLU A 281 2.68 21.22 10.73
CA GLU A 281 2.86 19.84 11.17
C GLU A 281 3.71 19.02 10.18
N LEU A 282 3.72 19.39 8.89
CA LEU A 282 4.44 18.68 7.84
C LEU A 282 5.93 19.06 7.78
N GLU A 283 6.25 20.32 8.07
CA GLU A 283 7.61 20.88 7.94
C GLU A 283 8.69 20.08 8.68
N PRO A 284 8.52 19.66 9.96
CA PRO A 284 9.55 18.91 10.68
C PRO A 284 9.88 17.57 10.04
N VAL A 285 8.89 16.90 9.45
CA VAL A 285 9.07 15.61 8.78
C VAL A 285 9.66 15.80 7.39
N ALA A 286 9.21 16.82 6.65
CA ALA A 286 9.80 17.19 5.37
C ALA A 286 11.29 17.55 5.50
N ALA A 287 11.68 18.28 6.54
CA ALA A 287 13.10 18.58 6.83
C ALA A 287 13.94 17.31 7.07
N LYS A 288 13.37 16.28 7.72
CA LYS A 288 14.03 14.97 7.85
C LYS A 288 14.16 14.28 6.49
N ILE A 289 13.14 14.35 5.65
CA ILE A 289 13.17 13.78 4.29
C ILE A 289 14.25 14.47 3.45
N CYS A 290 14.42 15.80 3.53
CA CYS A 290 15.50 16.51 2.84
C CYS A 290 16.88 15.95 3.21
N LYS A 291 17.13 15.66 4.49
CA LYS A 291 18.38 15.01 4.93
C LYS A 291 18.57 13.63 4.29
N LEU A 292 17.49 12.85 4.13
CA LEU A 292 17.54 11.57 3.43
C LEU A 292 17.90 11.77 1.95
N VAL A 293 17.29 12.74 1.28
CA VAL A 293 17.60 13.07 -0.13
C VAL A 293 19.08 13.40 -0.31
N LEU A 294 19.65 14.25 0.54
CA LEU A 294 21.09 14.60 0.49
C LEU A 294 21.99 13.37 0.67
N SER A 295 21.61 12.47 1.57
CA SER A 295 22.37 11.24 1.83
C SER A 295 22.17 10.15 0.76
N ALA A 296 21.10 10.20 -0.02
CA ALA A 296 20.69 9.12 -0.94
C ALA A 296 21.70 8.87 -2.07
N THR A 297 22.47 9.90 -2.46
CA THR A 297 23.46 9.80 -3.55
C THR A 297 24.83 9.33 -3.07
N SER A 298 25.21 9.65 -1.84
CA SER A 298 26.54 9.39 -1.26
C SER A 298 26.58 8.15 -0.37
N SER A 299 25.43 7.67 0.08
CA SER A 299 25.31 6.47 0.90
C SER A 299 25.61 5.20 0.09
N SER A 300 26.25 4.22 0.74
CA SER A 300 26.35 2.85 0.21
C SER A 300 24.98 2.16 0.11
N ARG A 301 23.91 2.78 0.62
CA ARG A 301 22.52 2.30 0.62
C ARG A 301 21.66 3.10 -0.36
N ASN A 302 22.15 3.26 -1.58
CA ASN A 302 21.51 4.05 -2.64
C ASN A 302 20.51 3.25 -3.49
N VAL A 303 19.99 2.12 -3.00
CA VAL A 303 19.12 1.24 -3.80
C VAL A 303 17.85 1.96 -4.27
N ILE A 304 17.20 2.74 -3.41
CA ILE A 304 15.98 3.48 -3.74
C ILE A 304 16.31 4.59 -4.75
N TYR A 305 17.39 5.33 -4.52
CA TYR A 305 17.87 6.31 -5.48
C TYR A 305 18.06 5.69 -6.88
N ASN A 306 18.71 4.54 -6.97
CA ASN A 306 18.90 3.82 -8.23
C ASN A 306 17.60 3.22 -8.80
N LYS A 307 16.68 2.74 -7.97
CA LYS A 307 15.34 2.28 -8.38
C LYS A 307 14.60 3.39 -9.14
N TYR A 308 14.61 4.60 -8.59
CA TYR A 308 13.91 5.77 -9.16
C TYR A 308 14.70 6.50 -10.27
N LYS A 309 15.89 6.00 -10.65
CA LYS A 309 16.53 6.38 -11.92
C LYS A 309 15.89 5.71 -13.14
N ASN A 310 15.05 4.71 -12.92
CA ASN A 310 14.39 4.01 -14.01
C ASN A 310 13.53 5.00 -14.84
N PRO A 311 13.63 5.01 -16.18
CA PRO A 311 12.79 5.86 -17.02
C PRO A 311 11.29 5.67 -16.82
N LYS A 312 10.85 4.48 -16.40
CA LYS A 312 9.44 4.20 -16.03
C LYS A 312 8.97 5.02 -14.81
N LEU A 313 9.90 5.58 -14.05
CA LEU A 313 9.67 6.42 -12.87
C LEU A 313 10.18 7.85 -13.11
N GLU A 314 10.12 8.33 -14.37
CA GLU A 314 10.50 9.69 -14.80
C GLU A 314 11.95 10.08 -14.50
N CYS A 315 12.82 9.10 -14.21
CA CYS A 315 14.17 9.35 -13.66
C CYS A 315 14.13 10.32 -12.46
N ILE A 316 13.04 10.28 -11.68
CA ILE A 316 12.67 11.34 -10.74
C ILE A 316 13.76 11.61 -9.69
N SER A 317 14.52 10.57 -9.30
CA SER A 317 15.59 10.69 -8.32
C SER A 317 16.80 11.50 -8.84
N SER A 318 16.93 11.67 -10.15
CA SER A 318 18.04 12.41 -10.78
C SER A 318 17.70 13.86 -11.13
N ARG A 319 16.50 14.33 -10.78
CA ARG A 319 16.03 15.70 -11.01
C ARG A 319 16.89 16.73 -10.28
N GLY A 320 17.06 17.91 -10.89
CA GLY A 320 17.91 18.98 -10.36
C GLY A 320 17.34 19.64 -9.11
N GLU A 321 16.02 19.64 -8.99
CA GLU A 321 15.23 20.21 -7.89
C GLU A 321 15.58 19.56 -6.54
N LEU A 322 15.97 18.29 -6.54
CA LEU A 322 16.46 17.56 -5.36
C LEU A 322 17.82 18.07 -4.83
N ARG A 323 18.48 19.00 -5.55
CA ARG A 323 19.73 19.67 -5.14
C ARG A 323 19.52 21.16 -4.88
N SER A 324 18.27 21.63 -4.91
CA SER A 324 17.92 23.03 -4.65
C SER A 324 18.24 23.46 -3.23
N LEU A 325 18.26 24.78 -2.99
CA LEU A 325 18.43 25.36 -1.66
C LEU A 325 17.33 24.95 -0.67
N LEU A 326 16.17 24.51 -1.15
CA LEU A 326 15.10 24.01 -0.29
C LEU A 326 15.47 22.69 0.40
N VAL A 327 16.34 21.90 -0.24
CA VAL A 327 16.80 20.60 0.29
C VAL A 327 18.05 20.73 1.16
N GLN A 328 18.88 21.74 0.90
CA GLN A 328 20.16 22.00 1.60
C GLN A 328 19.94 22.62 2.98
#